data_AF-A0A7Y5KPE9-F1
#
_entry.id   AF-A0A7Y5KPE9-F1
#
_cell.length_a   1.000
_cell.length_b   1.000
_cell.length_c   1.000
_cell.angle_alpha   90.00
_cell.angle_beta   90.00
_cell.angle_gamma   90.00
#
_symmetry.space_group_name_H-M   'P 1'
#
loop_
_entity.id
_entity.type
_entity.pdbx_description
1 polymer ?
#
loop_
_entity_poly.entity_id
_entity_poly.type
_entity_poly.pdbx_seq_one_letter_code
_entity_poly.pdbx_strand_id
1 'polypeptide(L)'
;MADVRRIRRRGSVLTPLSILTLVTSVLLYVAGCPANTCFLEICEGSNCRCSISSCTEGAEFDTNQNRCRCVRGTFDVAGQCLTQRQANSYCGIGYGWFVVNGRGGCAKLGCRPGDQLDERTGLCIPNQQVAQQAGVQLGQGQKLGCNAGEVLVVNDGQSACVPAASTCAKDEVWTGTYCQKSATCGTGETFDPTLGRCVPYASAGSSGVTVDVQQWAYSTYGPQNGTGTPSFCGSFAKKPLSFGVGPGGSVMVRVVVGLTFGGGEVARGQAQTNAVYESSGAPVMPAGATEVQSAAASFLSPLVLGGGRASAETATTTVRCLVANGSKPVIVPDEIGGF
;
A
#
# COMPACT_ATOMS: atom_id res chain seq x y z
N MET A 1 49.93 21.36 2.34
CA MET A 1 49.20 20.59 3.36
C MET A 1 48.59 19.39 2.65
N ALA A 2 49.18 18.21 2.84
CA ALA A 2 48.78 16.97 2.16
C ALA A 2 47.70 16.27 3.01
N ASP A 3 46.52 16.08 2.41
CA ASP A 3 45.35 15.52 3.06
C ASP A 3 45.41 13.98 3.04
N VAL A 4 45.42 13.37 4.24
CA VAL A 4 45.64 11.94 4.44
C VAL A 4 44.29 11.22 4.40
N ARG A 5 43.93 10.66 3.24
CA ARG A 5 42.78 9.75 3.10
C ARG A 5 42.99 8.46 3.89
N ARG A 6 42.32 8.30 5.03
CA ARG A 6 42.25 7.03 5.77
C ARG A 6 41.14 6.14 5.20
N ILE A 7 41.54 5.07 4.52
CA ILE A 7 40.64 3.94 4.19
C ILE A 7 40.62 3.00 5.40
N ARG A 8 39.52 2.98 6.16
CA ARG A 8 39.33 2.05 7.28
C ARG A 8 38.74 0.73 6.76
N ARG A 9 39.57 -0.29 6.60
CA ARG A 9 39.10 -1.70 6.49
C ARG A 9 38.87 -2.24 7.90
N ARG A 10 37.65 -2.67 8.23
CA ARG A 10 37.38 -3.43 9.47
C ARG A 10 38.00 -4.82 9.33
N GLY A 11 39.10 -5.06 10.04
CA GLY A 11 39.71 -6.39 10.17
C GLY A 11 39.13 -7.14 11.37
N SER A 12 38.61 -8.33 11.13
CA SER A 12 38.14 -9.26 12.16
C SER A 12 39.35 -9.91 12.84
N VAL A 13 39.40 -9.85 14.18
CA VAL A 13 40.41 -10.50 15.02
C VAL A 13 40.12 -11.99 15.09
N LEU A 14 41.09 -12.82 14.68
CA LEU A 14 41.07 -14.29 14.75
C LEU A 14 41.75 -14.77 16.02
N THR A 15 41.04 -15.56 16.82
CA THR A 15 41.53 -16.33 17.98
C THR A 15 41.83 -17.79 17.57
N PRO A 16 42.86 -18.46 18.15
CA PRO A 16 43.27 -19.79 17.68
C PRO A 16 42.65 -20.97 18.46
N LEU A 17 42.36 -22.02 17.67
CA LEU A 17 42.38 -23.46 17.91
C LEU A 17 41.64 -24.11 19.12
N SER A 18 40.70 -24.99 18.77
CA SER A 18 40.65 -26.38 19.30
C SER A 18 39.98 -27.29 18.25
N ILE A 19 40.66 -28.39 17.93
CA ILE A 19 40.33 -29.37 16.87
C ILE A 19 39.53 -30.51 17.51
N LEU A 20 38.29 -30.73 17.05
CA LEU A 20 37.59 -32.00 17.23
C LEU A 20 36.71 -32.27 15.99
N THR A 21 36.83 -33.49 15.49
CA THR A 21 36.23 -34.08 14.28
C THR A 21 34.70 -33.94 14.19
N LEU A 22 34.23 -33.34 13.10
CA LEU A 22 32.91 -33.58 12.53
C LEU A 22 33.00 -33.35 11.02
N VAL A 23 32.41 -34.26 10.24
CA VAL A 23 32.18 -34.11 8.80
C VAL A 23 31.17 -32.98 8.63
N THR A 24 31.65 -31.74 8.66
CA THR A 24 30.85 -30.54 8.43
C THR A 24 30.81 -30.30 6.94
N SER A 25 29.67 -30.60 6.34
CA SER A 25 29.23 -30.04 5.08
C SER A 25 29.61 -28.57 5.03
N VAL A 26 30.55 -28.23 4.12
CA VAL A 26 30.86 -26.85 3.76
C VAL A 26 29.63 -26.32 3.03
N LEU A 27 28.60 -25.98 3.81
CA LEU A 27 27.60 -25.01 3.42
C LEU A 27 28.38 -23.70 3.34
N LEU A 28 28.92 -23.41 2.15
CA LEU A 28 29.19 -22.05 1.74
C LEU A 28 27.85 -21.33 1.86
N TYR A 29 27.60 -20.78 3.04
CA TYR A 29 26.59 -19.77 3.25
C TYR A 29 26.92 -18.68 2.24
N VAL A 30 26.18 -18.68 1.14
CA VAL A 30 26.05 -17.53 0.26
C VAL A 30 25.28 -16.49 1.08
N ALA A 31 25.95 -15.95 2.10
CA ALA A 31 25.48 -14.80 2.83
C ALA A 31 25.58 -13.65 1.83
N GLY A 32 24.47 -13.38 1.13
CA GLY A 32 24.34 -12.19 0.30
C GLY A 32 24.76 -10.96 1.12
N CYS A 33 25.46 -10.02 0.47
CA CYS A 33 25.82 -8.77 1.12
C CYS A 33 24.57 -8.11 1.70
N PRO A 34 24.55 -7.67 2.96
CA PRO A 34 23.34 -7.23 3.62
C PRO A 34 22.59 -6.11 2.87
N ALA A 35 21.26 -6.19 2.91
CA ALA A 35 20.35 -5.10 2.59
C ALA A 35 20.72 -3.81 3.28
N ASN A 36 20.41 -2.68 2.65
CA ASN A 36 20.58 -1.37 3.27
C ASN A 36 21.99 -1.22 3.83
N THR A 37 22.99 -1.34 2.95
CA THR A 37 24.39 -1.29 3.36
C THR A 37 25.14 -0.26 2.53
N CYS A 38 26.02 0.48 3.22
CA CYS A 38 27.01 1.27 2.56
C CYS A 38 28.21 0.41 2.16
N PHE A 39 28.47 0.28 0.86
CA PHE A 39 29.65 -0.45 0.37
C PHE A 39 30.91 0.40 0.44
N LEU A 40 30.77 1.72 0.23
CA LEU A 40 31.89 2.66 0.30
C LEU A 40 31.49 3.89 1.10
N GLU A 41 31.94 3.94 2.34
CA GLU A 41 31.79 5.08 3.22
C GLU A 41 33.01 6.01 3.09
N ILE A 42 32.77 7.30 2.84
CA ILE A 42 33.80 8.33 2.78
C ILE A 42 33.55 9.28 3.95
N CYS A 43 34.52 9.36 4.86
CA CYS A 43 34.44 10.23 6.03
C CYS A 43 35.39 11.43 5.91
N GLU A 44 34.88 12.61 6.24
CA GLU A 44 35.63 13.84 6.43
C GLU A 44 35.44 14.29 7.89
N GLY A 45 36.42 13.98 8.74
CA GLY A 45 36.28 14.10 10.19
C GLY A 45 35.27 13.10 10.77
N SER A 46 34.27 13.60 11.51
CA SER A 46 33.15 12.82 12.05
C SER A 46 31.98 12.67 11.07
N ASN A 47 32.03 13.36 9.92
CA ASN A 47 30.95 13.33 8.94
C ASN A 47 31.25 12.25 7.90
N CYS A 48 30.48 11.16 7.93
CA CYS A 48 30.59 10.08 6.97
C CYS A 48 29.42 10.10 6.00
N ARG A 49 29.73 10.01 4.69
CA ARG A 49 28.72 9.86 3.63
C ARG A 49 28.92 8.52 2.93
N CYS A 50 27.81 7.90 2.53
CA CYS A 50 27.89 6.73 1.69
C CYS A 50 28.04 7.11 0.23
N SER A 51 29.16 6.73 -0.39
CA SER A 51 29.43 6.98 -1.82
C SER A 51 28.81 5.93 -2.73
N ILE A 52 28.65 4.69 -2.25
CA ILE A 52 28.05 3.58 -2.99
C ILE A 52 27.19 2.79 -2.01
N SER A 53 25.88 2.73 -2.25
CA SER A 53 24.92 2.04 -1.40
C SER A 53 24.10 1.03 -2.20
N SER A 54 23.51 0.08 -1.49
CA SER A 54 22.50 -0.82 -2.05
C SER A 54 21.08 -0.27 -2.02
N CYS A 55 20.90 1.04 -1.77
CA CYS A 55 19.59 1.65 -1.72
C CYS A 55 18.92 1.68 -3.09
N THR A 56 17.60 1.55 -3.11
CA THR A 56 16.77 1.61 -4.32
C THR A 56 16.74 3.02 -4.91
N GLU A 57 16.16 3.17 -6.11
CA GLU A 57 15.99 4.48 -6.73
C GLU A 57 15.22 5.44 -5.80
N GLY A 58 15.68 6.69 -5.73
CA GLY A 58 15.12 7.70 -4.83
C GLY A 58 15.51 7.54 -3.36
N ALA A 59 16.37 6.58 -3.00
CA ALA A 59 16.88 6.40 -1.65
C ALA A 59 18.38 6.68 -1.53
N GLU A 60 18.80 7.16 -0.36
CA GLU A 60 20.20 7.28 0.04
C GLU A 60 20.45 6.53 1.34
N PHE A 61 21.68 6.09 1.56
CA PHE A 61 22.06 5.45 2.80
C PHE A 61 22.35 6.50 3.88
N ASP A 62 21.55 6.49 4.94
CA ASP A 62 21.77 7.30 6.14
C ASP A 62 22.73 6.55 7.08
N THR A 63 23.97 7.02 7.14
CA THR A 63 25.03 6.48 7.99
C THR A 63 24.72 6.59 9.48
N ASN A 64 23.90 7.56 9.90
CA ASN A 64 23.51 7.73 11.31
C ASN A 64 22.48 6.69 11.73
N GLN A 65 21.55 6.37 10.84
CA GLN A 65 20.49 5.39 11.09
C GLN A 65 20.88 3.98 10.64
N ASN A 66 22.02 3.84 9.94
CA ASN A 66 22.51 2.62 9.32
C ASN A 66 21.44 1.93 8.46
N ARG A 67 20.72 2.71 7.64
CA ARG A 67 19.63 2.23 6.77
C ARG A 67 19.44 3.14 5.55
N CYS A 68 18.77 2.62 4.53
CA CYS A 68 18.29 3.44 3.43
C CYS A 68 17.11 4.31 3.88
N ARG A 69 17.08 5.54 3.36
CA ARG A 69 15.98 6.49 3.52
C ARG A 69 15.70 7.19 2.20
N CYS A 70 14.46 7.63 2.02
CA CYS A 70 14.10 8.42 0.85
C CYS A 70 14.79 9.79 0.85
N VAL A 71 15.32 10.19 -0.31
CA VAL A 71 15.96 11.50 -0.48
C VAL A 71 14.92 12.62 -0.48
N ARG A 72 15.37 13.85 -0.30
CA ARG A 72 14.50 15.03 -0.36
C ARG A 72 13.70 15.06 -1.67
N GLY A 73 12.39 15.26 -1.57
CA GLY A 73 11.47 15.27 -2.72
C GLY A 73 10.84 13.92 -3.05
N THR A 74 11.21 12.87 -2.32
CA THR A 74 10.58 11.54 -2.37
C THR A 74 10.00 11.16 -1.01
N PHE A 75 9.04 10.23 -1.02
CA PHE A 75 8.28 9.78 0.15
C PHE A 75 8.38 8.26 0.28
N ASP A 76 8.42 7.76 1.52
CA ASP A 76 8.29 6.34 1.79
C ASP A 76 6.83 5.91 1.61
N VAL A 77 6.55 5.22 0.51
CA VAL A 77 5.22 4.71 0.14
C VAL A 77 5.34 3.22 -0.11
N ALA A 78 4.73 2.41 0.76
CA ALA A 78 4.79 0.95 0.69
C ALA A 78 6.23 0.39 0.64
N GLY A 79 7.16 1.02 1.35
CA GLY A 79 8.57 0.62 1.41
C GLY A 79 9.38 1.02 0.18
N GLN A 80 8.88 1.96 -0.63
CA GLN A 80 9.53 2.47 -1.84
C GLN A 80 9.61 4.00 -1.79
N CYS A 81 10.61 4.58 -2.43
CA CYS A 81 10.79 6.02 -2.46
C CYS A 81 10.15 6.64 -3.71
N LEU A 82 8.96 7.22 -3.53
CA LEU A 82 8.15 7.75 -4.62
C LEU A 82 8.16 9.27 -4.64
N THR A 83 8.17 9.87 -5.84
CA THR A 83 7.88 11.31 -6.02
C THR A 83 6.43 11.64 -5.63
N GLN A 84 6.09 12.92 -5.43
CA GLN A 84 4.71 13.34 -5.12
C GLN A 84 3.70 12.84 -6.16
N ARG A 85 4.06 12.88 -7.45
CA ARG A 85 3.19 12.41 -8.53
C ARG A 85 2.93 10.91 -8.44
N GLN A 86 3.97 10.11 -8.19
CA GLN A 86 3.85 8.66 -8.02
C GLN A 86 3.08 8.31 -6.74
N ALA A 87 3.32 9.02 -5.64
CA ALA A 87 2.59 8.84 -4.38
C ALA A 87 1.09 9.18 -4.52
N ASN A 88 0.74 10.26 -5.23
CA ASN A 88 -0.65 10.57 -5.58
C ASN A 88 -1.28 9.47 -6.44
N SER A 89 -0.55 8.97 -7.43
CA SER A 89 -1.00 7.85 -8.27
C SER A 89 -1.24 6.58 -7.45
N TYR A 90 -0.41 6.32 -6.43
CA TYR A 90 -0.61 5.21 -5.51
C TYR A 90 -1.90 5.40 -4.70
N CYS A 91 -2.19 6.59 -4.19
CA CYS A 91 -3.43 6.84 -3.46
C CYS A 91 -4.69 6.62 -4.29
N GLY A 92 -4.60 6.87 -5.60
CA GLY A 92 -5.70 6.69 -6.54
C GLY A 92 -6.57 7.93 -6.69
N ILE A 93 -7.51 7.87 -7.62
CA ILE A 93 -8.39 8.99 -7.96
C ILE A 93 -9.26 9.35 -6.74
N GLY A 94 -9.43 10.65 -6.50
CA GLY A 94 -10.14 11.17 -5.32
C GLY A 94 -9.31 11.18 -4.03
N TYR A 95 -8.05 10.75 -4.09
CA TYR A 95 -7.13 10.79 -2.97
C TYR A 95 -5.83 11.48 -3.37
N GLY A 96 -5.12 12.02 -2.39
CA GLY A 96 -3.80 12.61 -2.56
C GLY A 96 -2.85 12.14 -1.46
N TRP A 97 -1.56 12.16 -1.73
CA TRP A 97 -0.54 11.91 -0.72
C TRP A 97 -0.22 13.22 0.01
N PHE A 98 -0.40 13.23 1.33
CA PHE A 98 -0.14 14.39 2.17
C PHE A 98 0.84 14.02 3.28
N VAL A 99 1.70 14.98 3.65
CA VAL A 99 2.59 14.84 4.81
C VAL A 99 2.08 15.74 5.92
N VAL A 100 1.66 15.13 7.03
CA VAL A 100 1.19 15.83 8.23
C VAL A 100 2.09 15.44 9.39
N ASN A 101 2.72 16.43 10.04
CA ASN A 101 3.63 16.21 11.16
C ASN A 101 4.76 15.19 10.86
N GLY A 102 5.31 15.24 9.64
CA GLY A 102 6.38 14.35 9.20
C GLY A 102 5.95 12.93 8.84
N ARG A 103 4.65 12.61 8.89
CA ARG A 103 4.09 11.32 8.44
C ARG A 103 3.34 11.51 7.13
N GLY A 104 3.76 10.77 6.11
CA GLY A 104 3.10 10.74 4.81
C GLY A 104 1.94 9.76 4.79
N GLY A 105 0.91 10.05 3.99
CA GLY A 105 -0.22 9.16 3.83
C GLY A 105 -1.23 9.59 2.78
N CYS A 106 -2.08 8.66 2.33
CA CYS A 106 -3.17 8.96 1.41
C CYS A 106 -4.35 9.56 2.17
N ALA A 107 -4.81 10.74 1.78
CA ALA A 107 -6.04 11.32 2.33
C ALA A 107 -7.04 11.59 1.22
N LYS A 108 -8.32 11.49 1.55
CA LYS A 108 -9.41 11.84 0.63
C LYS A 108 -9.30 13.33 0.28
N LEU A 109 -9.46 13.66 -0.99
CA LEU A 109 -9.47 15.06 -1.43
C LEU A 109 -10.73 15.76 -0.91
N GLY A 110 -10.57 16.98 -0.42
CA GLY A 110 -11.70 17.81 0.02
C GLY A 110 -12.42 18.46 -1.16
N CYS A 111 -13.74 18.55 -1.07
CA CYS A 111 -14.56 19.36 -1.95
C CYS A 111 -15.01 20.65 -1.26
N ARG A 112 -15.50 21.61 -2.05
CA ARG A 112 -16.11 22.82 -1.49
C ARG A 112 -17.38 22.46 -0.71
N PRO A 113 -17.78 23.24 0.30
CA PRO A 113 -19.08 23.05 0.95
C PRO A 113 -20.20 23.01 -0.08
N GLY A 114 -21.09 22.02 0.01
CA GLY A 114 -22.18 21.78 -0.94
C GLY A 114 -21.87 20.79 -2.06
N ASP A 115 -20.63 20.34 -2.20
CA ASP A 115 -20.22 19.34 -3.18
C ASP A 115 -19.78 18.02 -2.51
N GLN A 116 -19.97 16.91 -3.21
CA GLN A 116 -19.42 15.60 -2.86
C GLN A 116 -18.30 15.20 -3.83
N LEU A 117 -17.30 14.50 -3.32
CA LEU A 117 -16.27 13.91 -4.17
C LEU A 117 -16.79 12.62 -4.82
N ASP A 118 -16.81 12.59 -6.15
CA ASP A 118 -16.92 11.33 -6.90
C ASP A 118 -15.56 10.64 -6.93
N GLU A 119 -15.44 9.54 -6.22
CA GLU A 119 -14.17 8.83 -6.06
C GLU A 119 -13.70 8.09 -7.33
N ARG A 120 -14.57 7.98 -8.35
CA ARG A 120 -14.18 7.38 -9.63
C ARG A 120 -13.53 8.40 -10.55
N THR A 121 -14.07 9.62 -10.59
CA THR A 121 -13.62 10.68 -11.50
C THR A 121 -12.67 11.66 -10.83
N GLY A 122 -12.70 11.75 -9.50
CA GLY A 122 -11.93 12.72 -8.72
C GLY A 122 -12.53 14.13 -8.79
N LEU A 123 -13.74 14.27 -9.34
CA LEU A 123 -14.44 15.54 -9.48
C LEU A 123 -15.34 15.78 -8.28
N CYS A 124 -15.46 17.04 -7.89
CA CYS A 124 -16.47 17.50 -6.94
C CYS A 124 -17.78 17.74 -7.70
N ILE A 125 -18.84 17.06 -7.30
CA ILE A 125 -20.17 17.16 -7.88
C ILE A 125 -21.16 17.76 -6.86
N PRO A 126 -22.05 18.68 -7.26
CA PRO A 126 -22.99 19.31 -6.33
C PRO A 126 -23.91 18.30 -5.64
N ASN A 127 -24.20 18.49 -4.35
CA ASN A 127 -25.13 17.67 -3.57
C ASN A 127 -26.48 17.48 -4.29
N GLN A 128 -26.97 18.53 -4.95
CA GLN A 128 -28.20 18.50 -5.74
C GLN A 128 -28.14 17.47 -6.88
N GLN A 129 -27.00 17.38 -7.57
CA GLN A 129 -26.79 16.43 -8.66
C GLN A 129 -26.73 14.99 -8.11
N VAL A 130 -26.02 14.76 -7.01
CA VAL A 130 -25.97 13.44 -6.35
C VAL A 130 -27.37 12.99 -5.92
N ALA A 131 -28.16 13.89 -5.36
CA ALA A 131 -29.53 13.60 -4.95
C ALA A 131 -30.46 13.30 -6.13
N GLN A 132 -30.37 14.07 -7.22
CA GLN A 132 -31.11 13.80 -8.45
C GLN A 132 -30.80 12.40 -9.00
N GLN A 133 -29.54 11.99 -8.98
CA GLN A 133 -29.11 10.65 -9.41
C GLN A 133 -29.64 9.54 -8.49
N ALA A 134 -29.87 9.84 -7.21
CA ALA A 134 -30.53 8.94 -6.26
C ALA A 134 -32.08 8.98 -6.33
N GLY A 135 -32.66 9.82 -7.20
CA GLY A 135 -34.11 10.03 -7.29
C GLY A 135 -34.70 10.78 -6.10
N VAL A 136 -33.91 11.63 -5.45
CA VAL A 136 -34.29 12.40 -4.25
C VAL A 136 -34.25 13.89 -4.56
N GLN A 137 -35.28 14.63 -4.12
CA GLN A 137 -35.31 16.08 -4.20
C GLN A 137 -34.90 16.67 -2.86
N LEU A 138 -33.80 17.43 -2.83
CA LEU A 138 -33.34 18.13 -1.64
C LEU A 138 -34.10 19.45 -1.46
N GLY A 139 -34.49 19.73 -0.21
CA GLY A 139 -34.87 21.07 0.22
C GLY A 139 -33.65 21.96 0.51
N GLN A 140 -33.92 23.23 0.84
CA GLN A 140 -32.86 24.17 1.22
C GLN A 140 -32.14 23.68 2.48
N GLY A 141 -30.80 23.68 2.46
CA GLY A 141 -29.99 23.25 3.60
C GLY A 141 -30.06 21.75 3.90
N GLN A 142 -30.32 20.93 2.88
CA GLN A 142 -30.33 19.46 2.99
C GLN A 142 -29.28 18.83 2.08
N LYS A 143 -28.81 17.64 2.44
CA LYS A 143 -27.94 16.79 1.62
C LYS A 143 -28.31 15.33 1.76
N LEU A 144 -27.73 14.47 0.93
CA LEU A 144 -27.71 13.04 1.18
C LEU A 144 -26.70 12.72 2.28
N GLY A 145 -27.07 11.77 3.15
CA GLY A 145 -26.23 11.21 4.19
C GLY A 145 -26.56 9.74 4.40
N CYS A 146 -25.97 9.16 5.44
CA CYS A 146 -26.12 7.77 5.82
C CYS A 146 -26.44 7.63 7.30
N ASN A 147 -26.86 6.44 7.72
CA ASN A 147 -27.11 6.15 9.12
C ASN A 147 -25.79 6.15 9.92
N ALA A 148 -25.91 6.17 11.26
CA ALA A 148 -24.74 6.10 12.14
C ALA A 148 -23.89 4.85 11.85
N GLY A 149 -22.57 5.03 11.74
CA GLY A 149 -21.62 3.97 11.40
C GLY A 149 -21.40 3.76 9.90
N GLU A 150 -22.06 4.54 9.05
CA GLU A 150 -21.94 4.49 7.60
C GLU A 150 -21.47 5.83 7.02
N VAL A 151 -20.86 5.77 5.84
CA VAL A 151 -20.34 6.92 5.11
C VAL A 151 -20.94 6.91 3.71
N LEU A 152 -21.39 8.08 3.27
CA LEU A 152 -21.83 8.27 1.89
C LEU A 152 -20.61 8.27 0.97
N VAL A 153 -20.56 7.31 0.05
CA VAL A 153 -19.56 7.27 -1.03
C VAL A 153 -20.28 7.53 -2.34
N VAL A 154 -19.70 8.42 -3.14
CA VAL A 154 -20.14 8.67 -4.51
C VAL A 154 -19.14 8.08 -5.48
N ASN A 155 -19.64 7.29 -6.41
CA ASN A 155 -18.85 6.65 -7.44
C ASN A 155 -19.62 6.66 -8.75
N ASP A 156 -19.09 7.31 -9.77
CA ASP A 156 -19.79 7.48 -11.05
C ASP A 156 -21.15 8.18 -10.94
N GLY A 157 -21.25 9.19 -10.09
CA GLY A 157 -22.52 9.83 -9.73
C GLY A 157 -23.52 8.93 -9.00
N GLN A 158 -23.23 7.65 -8.77
CA GLN A 158 -24.07 6.80 -7.93
C GLN A 158 -23.64 6.94 -6.48
N SER A 159 -24.60 7.08 -5.57
CA SER A 159 -24.35 7.15 -4.13
C SER A 159 -24.71 5.85 -3.43
N ALA A 160 -23.89 5.44 -2.48
CA ALA A 160 -24.13 4.30 -1.61
C ALA A 160 -23.66 4.64 -0.20
N CYS A 161 -24.36 4.10 0.81
CA CYS A 161 -23.86 4.11 2.17
C CYS A 161 -23.04 2.85 2.39
N VAL A 162 -21.81 3.00 2.83
CA VAL A 162 -20.93 1.88 3.12
C VAL A 162 -20.48 1.95 4.57
N PRO A 163 -20.16 0.81 5.22
CA PRO A 163 -19.64 0.83 6.58
C PRO A 163 -18.39 1.72 6.68
N ALA A 164 -18.30 2.58 7.70
CA ALA A 164 -17.18 3.51 7.87
C ALA A 164 -15.81 2.79 7.90
N ALA A 165 -15.77 1.56 8.42
CA ALA A 165 -14.55 0.73 8.41
C ALA A 165 -14.03 0.42 7.00
N SER A 166 -14.88 0.48 5.96
CA SER A 166 -14.53 0.22 4.56
C SER A 166 -14.08 1.47 3.80
N THR A 167 -14.10 2.65 4.43
CA THR A 167 -13.75 3.93 3.78
C THR A 167 -12.35 4.43 4.09
N CYS A 168 -11.58 3.68 4.90
CA CYS A 168 -10.20 4.04 5.21
C CYS A 168 -9.35 4.10 3.95
N ALA A 169 -8.44 5.08 3.90
CA ALA A 169 -7.46 5.16 2.82
C ALA A 169 -6.49 3.97 2.86
N LYS A 170 -5.71 3.77 1.80
CA LYS A 170 -4.80 2.60 1.65
C LYS A 170 -3.77 2.45 2.75
N ASP A 171 -3.41 3.54 3.40
CA ASP A 171 -2.44 3.62 4.48
C ASP A 171 -3.11 3.83 5.84
N GLU A 172 -4.41 3.54 5.96
CA GLU A 172 -5.19 3.68 7.18
C GLU A 172 -5.77 2.35 7.64
N VAL A 173 -5.93 2.22 8.95
CA VAL A 173 -6.59 1.10 9.61
C VAL A 173 -7.75 1.62 10.43
N TRP A 174 -8.88 0.91 10.38
CA TRP A 174 -10.04 1.22 11.20
C TRP A 174 -9.77 0.89 12.67
N THR A 175 -9.94 1.87 13.56
CA THR A 175 -9.72 1.71 15.01
C THR A 175 -10.95 1.21 15.77
N GLY A 176 -12.08 1.02 15.09
CA GLY A 176 -13.39 0.87 15.73
C GLY A 176 -14.22 2.15 15.67
N THR A 177 -13.57 3.32 15.60
CA THR A 177 -14.23 4.63 15.65
C THR A 177 -13.86 5.55 14.49
N TYR A 178 -12.60 5.52 14.05
CA TYR A 178 -12.12 6.33 12.93
C TYR A 178 -10.96 5.63 12.19
N CYS A 179 -10.65 6.10 10.98
CA CYS A 179 -9.50 5.64 10.22
C CYS A 179 -8.21 6.30 10.73
N GLN A 180 -7.27 5.49 11.20
CA GLN A 180 -5.98 5.95 11.71
C GLN A 180 -4.87 5.59 10.73
N LYS A 181 -3.90 6.49 10.53
CA LYS A 181 -2.69 6.21 9.76
C LYS A 181 -1.94 5.00 10.31
N SER A 182 -1.65 4.06 9.41
CA SER A 182 -0.82 2.89 9.67
C SER A 182 0.60 3.31 10.06
N ALA A 183 1.34 2.42 10.69
CA ALA A 183 2.75 2.69 10.97
C ALA A 183 3.52 2.90 9.65
N THR A 184 4.33 3.95 9.60
CA THR A 184 5.25 4.18 8.49
C THR A 184 6.39 3.19 8.60
N CYS A 185 6.51 2.30 7.62
CA CYS A 185 7.63 1.36 7.52
C CYS A 185 8.78 1.96 6.73
N GLY A 186 9.97 1.39 6.89
CA GLY A 186 11.12 1.82 6.10
C GLY A 186 11.12 1.30 4.68
N THR A 187 12.03 1.85 3.88
CA THR A 187 12.35 1.32 2.56
C THR A 187 12.71 -0.18 2.65
N GLY A 188 12.07 -0.99 1.81
CA GLY A 188 12.19 -2.45 1.82
C GLY A 188 11.37 -3.15 2.90
N GLU A 189 10.54 -2.43 3.64
CA GLU A 189 9.62 -2.95 4.65
C GLU A 189 8.18 -2.54 4.36
N THR A 190 7.25 -3.30 4.90
CA THR A 190 5.80 -3.10 4.73
C THR A 190 5.11 -3.38 6.05
N PHE A 191 3.99 -2.70 6.31
CA PHE A 191 3.27 -2.90 7.55
C PHE A 191 2.45 -4.18 7.47
N ASP A 192 2.72 -5.12 8.37
CA ASP A 192 1.91 -6.32 8.52
C ASP A 192 0.85 -6.06 9.61
N PRO A 193 -0.43 -5.91 9.24
CA PRO A 193 -1.49 -5.62 10.21
C PRO A 193 -1.78 -6.80 11.14
N THR A 194 -1.45 -8.03 10.75
CA THR A 194 -1.61 -9.22 11.59
C THR A 194 -0.54 -9.27 12.69
N LEU A 195 0.70 -8.88 12.36
CA LEU A 195 1.79 -8.82 13.33
C LEU A 195 1.90 -7.47 14.06
N GLY A 196 1.18 -6.44 13.59
CA GLY A 196 1.21 -5.09 14.16
C GLY A 196 2.58 -4.42 14.05
N ARG A 197 3.41 -4.79 13.07
CA ARG A 197 4.78 -4.29 12.90
C ARG A 197 5.20 -4.24 11.44
N CYS A 198 6.25 -3.47 11.17
CA CYS A 198 6.92 -3.49 9.88
C CYS A 198 7.69 -4.79 9.69
N VAL A 199 7.52 -5.42 8.53
CA VAL A 199 8.22 -6.65 8.15
C VAL A 199 9.07 -6.37 6.91
N PRO A 200 10.34 -6.84 6.88
CA PRO A 200 11.17 -6.69 5.71
C PRO A 200 10.67 -7.61 4.59
N TYR A 201 10.59 -7.07 3.37
CA TYR A 201 10.33 -7.85 2.17
C TYR A 201 11.46 -7.68 1.13
N ALA A 202 12.30 -6.65 1.26
CA ALA A 202 13.44 -6.47 0.38
C ALA A 202 14.75 -6.69 1.14
N SER A 203 15.68 -7.35 0.48
CA SER A 203 17.05 -7.48 0.93
C SER A 203 18.00 -7.05 -0.18
N ALA A 204 19.14 -6.45 0.12
CA ALA A 204 20.20 -6.34 -0.88
C ALA A 204 21.03 -7.62 -0.86
N GLY A 205 21.64 -7.88 -2.01
CA GLY A 205 22.67 -8.89 -2.21
C GLY A 205 23.79 -8.32 -3.08
N SER A 206 24.77 -9.16 -3.41
CA SER A 206 25.89 -8.79 -4.28
C SER A 206 25.47 -8.41 -5.71
N SER A 207 24.31 -8.89 -6.17
CA SER A 207 23.73 -8.63 -7.48
C SER A 207 22.62 -7.57 -7.48
N GLY A 208 22.44 -6.84 -6.37
CA GLY A 208 21.39 -5.82 -6.20
C GLY A 208 20.29 -6.22 -5.21
N VAL A 209 19.19 -5.48 -5.23
CA VAL A 209 18.04 -5.71 -4.33
C VAL A 209 17.24 -6.94 -4.78
N THR A 210 16.99 -7.87 -3.88
CA THR A 210 16.08 -9.02 -4.02
C THR A 210 14.82 -8.79 -3.18
N VAL A 211 13.66 -8.90 -3.82
CA VAL A 211 12.33 -8.73 -3.24
C VAL A 211 11.72 -10.11 -2.97
N ASP A 212 11.41 -10.39 -1.71
CA ASP A 212 10.51 -11.46 -1.31
C ASP A 212 9.08 -11.11 -1.74
N VAL A 213 8.71 -11.56 -2.94
CA VAL A 213 7.43 -11.23 -3.55
C VAL A 213 6.27 -11.95 -2.86
N GLN A 214 6.54 -13.04 -2.14
CA GLN A 214 5.53 -13.75 -1.36
C GLN A 214 5.25 -13.04 -0.04
N GLN A 215 6.29 -12.65 0.70
CA GLN A 215 6.14 -11.85 1.92
C GLN A 215 5.49 -10.49 1.62
N TRP A 216 5.90 -9.86 0.52
CA TRP A 216 5.28 -8.62 0.05
C TRP A 216 3.79 -8.85 -0.26
N ALA A 217 3.44 -9.85 -1.09
CA ALA A 217 2.04 -10.14 -1.43
C ALA A 217 1.18 -10.47 -0.19
N TYR A 218 1.73 -11.24 0.76
CA TYR A 218 1.08 -11.57 2.04
C TYR A 218 0.71 -10.30 2.82
N SER A 219 1.68 -9.41 3.01
CA SER A 219 1.49 -8.20 3.81
C SER A 219 0.65 -7.12 3.11
N THR A 220 0.65 -7.10 1.77
CA THR A 220 -0.06 -6.11 0.97
C THR A 220 -1.50 -6.53 0.68
N TYR A 221 -1.72 -7.75 0.20
CA TYR A 221 -3.05 -8.23 -0.17
C TYR A 221 -3.72 -9.05 0.91
N GLY A 222 -2.95 -9.82 1.68
CA GLY A 222 -3.42 -10.63 2.79
C GLY A 222 -2.90 -12.08 2.76
N PRO A 223 -3.07 -12.83 3.87
CA PRO A 223 -2.71 -14.24 3.97
C PRO A 223 -3.44 -15.12 2.95
N GLN A 224 -2.75 -16.16 2.48
CA GLN A 224 -3.34 -17.17 1.59
C GLN A 224 -4.58 -17.82 2.24
N ASN A 225 -5.68 -17.81 1.51
CA ASN A 225 -7.02 -18.26 1.91
C ASN A 225 -7.63 -17.52 3.11
N GLY A 226 -7.03 -16.41 3.55
CA GLY A 226 -7.51 -15.61 4.67
C GLY A 226 -8.29 -14.36 4.25
N THR A 227 -8.54 -13.48 5.21
CA THR A 227 -9.11 -12.16 4.95
C THR A 227 -8.08 -11.29 4.25
N GLY A 228 -8.50 -10.54 3.23
CA GLY A 228 -7.61 -9.56 2.62
C GLY A 228 -7.28 -8.43 3.60
N THR A 229 -6.17 -7.72 3.36
CA THR A 229 -5.82 -6.57 4.19
C THR A 229 -6.92 -5.50 4.08
N PRO A 230 -7.16 -4.72 5.15
CA PRO A 230 -8.13 -3.64 5.11
C PRO A 230 -7.88 -2.64 3.97
N SER A 231 -6.62 -2.33 3.69
CA SER A 231 -6.21 -1.44 2.61
C SER A 231 -6.53 -1.99 1.22
N PHE A 232 -6.27 -3.28 0.99
CA PHE A 232 -6.59 -3.94 -0.28
C PHE A 232 -8.10 -4.07 -0.48
N CYS A 233 -8.81 -4.67 0.47
CA CYS A 233 -10.26 -4.85 0.35
C CYS A 233 -11.00 -3.50 0.30
N GLY A 234 -10.62 -2.53 1.14
CA GLY A 234 -11.23 -1.20 1.20
C GLY A 234 -11.14 -0.41 -0.11
N SER A 235 -10.12 -0.67 -0.93
CA SER A 235 -9.93 0.01 -2.22
C SER A 235 -11.09 -0.21 -3.19
N PHE A 236 -11.80 -1.34 -3.10
CA PHE A 236 -12.98 -1.64 -3.92
C PHE A 236 -14.26 -1.91 -3.11
N ALA A 237 -14.18 -2.23 -1.82
CA ALA A 237 -15.36 -2.50 -0.98
C ALA A 237 -16.32 -1.31 -0.87
N LYS A 238 -15.81 -0.09 -1.01
CA LYS A 238 -16.59 1.15 -1.09
C LYS A 238 -17.42 1.33 -2.37
N LYS A 239 -17.38 0.37 -3.30
CA LYS A 239 -18.08 0.40 -4.59
C LYS A 239 -19.12 -0.72 -4.72
N PRO A 240 -20.05 -0.90 -3.76
CA PRO A 240 -20.94 -2.06 -3.72
C PRO A 240 -21.76 -2.27 -4.99
N LEU A 241 -22.16 -1.18 -5.65
CA LEU A 241 -22.93 -1.24 -6.90
C LEU A 241 -22.16 -1.91 -8.05
N SER A 242 -20.82 -1.78 -8.08
CA SER A 242 -19.96 -2.50 -9.05
C SER A 242 -19.99 -4.02 -8.86
N PHE A 243 -20.43 -4.49 -7.68
CA PHE A 243 -20.59 -5.90 -7.34
C PHE A 243 -22.06 -6.35 -7.31
N GLY A 244 -22.99 -5.48 -7.71
CA GLY A 244 -24.43 -5.78 -7.73
C GLY A 244 -25.05 -5.81 -6.34
N VAL A 245 -24.39 -5.20 -5.35
CA VAL A 245 -24.86 -5.18 -3.97
C VAL A 245 -25.75 -3.96 -3.76
N GLY A 246 -27.06 -4.19 -3.71
CA GLY A 246 -28.05 -3.16 -3.38
C GLY A 246 -28.09 -2.82 -1.89
N PRO A 247 -28.80 -1.74 -1.49
CA PRO A 247 -28.89 -1.32 -0.09
C PRO A 247 -29.34 -2.44 0.86
N GLY A 248 -28.67 -2.54 2.02
CA GLY A 248 -28.85 -3.58 3.04
C GLY A 248 -28.17 -4.90 2.70
N GLY A 249 -27.57 -5.02 1.51
CA GLY A 249 -26.92 -6.22 1.02
C GLY A 249 -25.44 -6.30 1.40
N SER A 250 -24.92 -7.52 1.40
CA SER A 250 -23.48 -7.75 1.43
C SER A 250 -23.13 -9.04 0.69
N VAL A 251 -21.91 -9.09 0.17
CA VAL A 251 -21.34 -10.28 -0.47
C VAL A 251 -19.90 -10.44 -0.04
N MET A 252 -19.47 -11.69 0.10
CA MET A 252 -18.06 -12.01 0.27
C MET A 252 -17.47 -12.36 -1.09
N VAL A 253 -16.38 -11.69 -1.47
CA VAL A 253 -15.67 -11.88 -2.73
C VAL A 253 -14.36 -12.60 -2.43
N ARG A 254 -14.17 -13.75 -3.08
CA ARG A 254 -12.88 -14.45 -3.08
C ARG A 254 -12.07 -13.95 -4.27
N VAL A 255 -10.91 -13.37 -3.99
CA VAL A 255 -10.00 -12.79 -4.98
C VAL A 255 -8.71 -13.59 -5.02
N VAL A 256 -8.39 -14.16 -6.18
CA VAL A 256 -7.06 -14.69 -6.48
C VAL A 256 -6.25 -13.57 -7.10
N VAL A 257 -5.13 -13.20 -6.51
CA VAL A 257 -4.16 -12.24 -7.04
C VAL A 257 -2.93 -13.01 -7.50
N GLY A 258 -2.71 -13.08 -8.80
CA GLY A 258 -1.50 -13.61 -9.42
C GLY A 258 -0.54 -12.47 -9.76
N LEU A 259 0.73 -12.62 -9.38
CA LEU A 259 1.82 -11.72 -9.74
C LEU A 259 2.78 -12.46 -10.67
N THR A 260 3.25 -11.77 -11.70
CA THR A 260 4.27 -12.29 -12.64
C THR A 260 5.39 -11.27 -12.78
N PHE A 261 6.63 -11.73 -12.77
CA PHE A 261 7.85 -10.92 -12.83
C PHE A 261 8.75 -11.43 -13.94
N GLY A 262 8.57 -10.92 -15.16
CA GLY A 262 9.27 -11.41 -16.34
C GLY A 262 10.80 -11.37 -16.19
N GLY A 263 11.46 -12.52 -16.34
CA GLY A 263 12.91 -12.65 -16.16
C GLY A 263 13.38 -12.41 -14.72
N GLY A 264 12.49 -12.56 -13.73
CA GLY A 264 12.75 -12.27 -12.33
C GLY A 264 12.98 -10.78 -12.04
N GLU A 265 12.51 -9.87 -12.91
CA GLU A 265 12.66 -8.42 -12.73
C GLU A 265 11.38 -7.82 -12.14
N VAL A 266 11.50 -7.17 -10.99
CA VAL A 266 10.37 -6.51 -10.31
C VAL A 266 9.77 -5.40 -11.17
N ALA A 267 10.61 -4.69 -11.92
CA ALA A 267 10.18 -3.64 -12.85
C ALA A 267 9.30 -4.14 -14.01
N ARG A 268 9.26 -5.46 -14.25
CA ARG A 268 8.36 -6.11 -15.22
C ARG A 268 7.17 -6.80 -14.53
N GLY A 269 6.93 -6.46 -13.27
CA GLY A 269 5.84 -6.97 -12.47
C GLY A 269 4.48 -6.66 -13.08
N GLN A 270 3.62 -7.68 -13.19
CA GLN A 270 2.21 -7.52 -13.54
C GLN A 270 1.34 -8.23 -12.52
N ALA A 271 0.23 -7.60 -12.13
CA ALA A 271 -0.82 -8.20 -11.33
C ALA A 271 -1.97 -8.63 -12.23
N GLN A 272 -2.51 -9.82 -12.00
CA GLN A 272 -3.74 -10.31 -12.60
C GLN A 272 -4.66 -10.82 -11.50
N THR A 273 -5.95 -10.54 -11.61
CA THR A 273 -6.93 -10.97 -10.61
C THR A 273 -8.00 -11.86 -11.22
N ASN A 274 -8.48 -12.80 -10.42
CA ASN A 274 -9.71 -13.53 -10.67
C ASN A 274 -10.59 -13.43 -9.42
N ALA A 275 -11.77 -12.83 -9.57
CA ALA A 275 -12.68 -12.57 -8.47
C ALA A 275 -14.00 -13.32 -8.68
N VAL A 276 -14.43 -14.05 -7.65
CA VAL A 276 -15.68 -14.81 -7.64
C VAL A 276 -16.45 -14.53 -6.36
N TYR A 277 -17.78 -14.60 -6.41
CA TYR A 277 -18.60 -14.58 -5.20
C TYR A 277 -18.33 -15.87 -4.41
N GLU A 278 -18.03 -15.75 -3.12
CA GLU A 278 -17.65 -16.91 -2.30
C GLU A 278 -18.79 -17.92 -2.16
N SER A 279 -20.04 -17.44 -2.06
CA SER A 279 -21.22 -18.28 -1.85
C SER A 279 -21.62 -19.13 -3.06
N SER A 280 -21.44 -18.61 -4.28
CA SER A 280 -21.88 -19.29 -5.51
C SER A 280 -20.74 -19.81 -6.38
N GLY A 281 -19.51 -19.31 -6.18
CA GLY A 281 -18.39 -19.55 -7.08
C GLY A 281 -18.53 -18.88 -8.45
N ALA A 282 -19.62 -18.14 -8.70
CA ALA A 282 -19.83 -17.40 -9.93
C ALA A 282 -18.83 -16.22 -10.04
N PRO A 283 -18.40 -15.86 -11.25
CA PRO A 283 -17.56 -14.68 -11.45
C PRO A 283 -18.27 -13.42 -10.96
N VAL A 284 -17.52 -12.48 -10.37
CA VAL A 284 -18.07 -11.15 -10.06
C VAL A 284 -18.44 -10.43 -11.35
N MET A 285 -19.37 -9.47 -11.26
CA MET A 285 -19.74 -8.63 -12.41
C MET A 285 -18.50 -7.95 -13.01
N PRO A 286 -18.47 -7.67 -14.34
CA PRO A 286 -17.32 -7.06 -15.00
C PRO A 286 -16.84 -5.75 -14.38
N ALA A 287 -17.76 -4.91 -13.88
CA ALA A 287 -17.42 -3.69 -13.17
C ALA A 287 -16.63 -3.98 -11.89
N GLY A 288 -17.13 -4.88 -11.02
CA GLY A 288 -16.43 -5.32 -9.81
C GLY A 288 -15.08 -5.99 -10.10
N ALA A 289 -14.98 -6.80 -11.15
CA ALA A 289 -13.71 -7.39 -11.58
C ALA A 289 -12.67 -6.31 -11.95
N THR A 290 -13.12 -5.28 -12.67
CA THR A 290 -12.27 -4.13 -13.05
C THR A 290 -11.77 -3.38 -11.82
N GLU A 291 -12.63 -3.21 -10.81
CA GLU A 291 -12.26 -2.55 -9.55
C GLU A 291 -11.23 -3.35 -8.76
N VAL A 292 -11.38 -4.67 -8.67
CA VAL A 292 -10.40 -5.56 -8.02
C VAL A 292 -9.07 -5.56 -8.76
N GLN A 293 -9.08 -5.64 -10.09
CA GLN A 293 -7.88 -5.59 -10.92
C GLN A 293 -7.14 -4.24 -10.78
N SER A 294 -7.87 -3.13 -10.80
CA SER A 294 -7.33 -1.79 -10.61
C SER A 294 -6.69 -1.64 -9.23
N ALA A 295 -7.38 -2.12 -8.18
CA ALA A 295 -6.83 -2.14 -6.83
C ALA A 295 -5.50 -2.94 -6.79
N ALA A 296 -5.49 -4.18 -7.29
CA ALA A 296 -4.28 -5.02 -7.27
C ALA A 296 -3.10 -4.38 -8.00
N ALA A 297 -3.33 -3.85 -9.21
CA ALA A 297 -2.30 -3.17 -10.00
C ALA A 297 -1.77 -1.90 -9.30
N SER A 298 -2.66 -1.13 -8.65
CA SER A 298 -2.25 0.08 -7.94
C SER A 298 -1.39 -0.19 -6.71
N PHE A 299 -1.59 -1.33 -6.02
CA PHE A 299 -0.72 -1.77 -4.93
C PHE A 299 0.62 -2.30 -5.43
N LEU A 300 0.66 -2.94 -6.61
CA LEU A 300 1.91 -3.42 -7.22
C LEU A 300 2.78 -2.27 -7.77
N SER A 301 2.16 -1.16 -8.18
CA SER A 301 2.85 -0.04 -8.84
C SER A 301 4.06 0.51 -8.07
N PRO A 302 4.00 0.81 -6.75
CA PRO A 302 5.18 1.19 -5.98
C PRO A 302 6.32 0.19 -6.09
N LEU A 303 6.03 -1.11 -5.98
CA LEU A 303 7.05 -2.16 -6.05
C LEU A 303 7.72 -2.18 -7.43
N VAL A 304 6.94 -2.10 -8.51
CA VAL A 304 7.42 -2.02 -9.90
C VAL A 304 8.34 -0.80 -10.10
N LEU A 305 7.97 0.35 -9.55
CA LEU A 305 8.78 1.57 -9.60
C LEU A 305 10.08 1.45 -8.80
N GLY A 306 10.08 0.70 -7.70
CA GLY A 306 11.26 0.42 -6.89
C GLY A 306 12.28 -0.50 -7.57
N GLY A 307 11.80 -1.39 -8.44
CA GLY A 307 12.63 -2.33 -9.18
C GLY A 307 13.28 -3.41 -8.29
N GLY A 308 14.39 -3.98 -8.79
CA GLY A 308 15.09 -5.10 -8.16
C GLY A 308 14.78 -6.46 -8.80
N ARG A 309 15.29 -7.52 -8.17
CA ARG A 309 15.12 -8.93 -8.55
C ARG A 309 14.01 -9.54 -7.71
N ALA A 310 13.04 -10.17 -8.35
CA ALA A 310 12.04 -10.95 -7.65
C ALA A 310 12.67 -12.26 -7.17
N SER A 311 12.41 -12.65 -5.92
CA SER A 311 12.82 -13.95 -5.36
C SER A 311 12.18 -15.14 -6.08
N ALA A 312 11.05 -14.92 -6.75
CA ALA A 312 10.37 -15.89 -7.61
C ALA A 312 9.76 -15.16 -8.82
N GLU A 313 9.67 -15.83 -9.97
CA GLU A 313 9.04 -15.27 -11.17
C GLU A 313 7.53 -15.09 -11.02
N THR A 314 6.91 -15.81 -10.09
CA THR A 314 5.48 -15.73 -9.82
C THR A 314 5.21 -15.75 -8.33
N ALA A 315 4.18 -15.01 -7.91
CA ALA A 315 3.59 -15.13 -6.59
C ALA A 315 2.07 -15.19 -6.73
N THR A 316 1.38 -15.82 -5.77
CA THR A 316 -0.07 -15.89 -5.80
C THR A 316 -0.59 -15.87 -4.38
N THR A 317 -1.62 -15.07 -4.14
CA THR A 317 -2.38 -15.11 -2.90
C THR A 317 -3.87 -15.17 -3.20
N THR A 318 -4.64 -15.85 -2.37
CA THR A 318 -6.10 -15.85 -2.43
C THR A 318 -6.66 -15.25 -1.16
N VAL A 319 -7.47 -14.22 -1.27
CA VAL A 319 -8.01 -13.50 -0.11
C VAL A 319 -9.53 -13.36 -0.22
N ARG A 320 -10.16 -13.12 0.93
CA ARG A 320 -11.60 -12.87 1.04
C ARG A 320 -11.85 -11.43 1.46
N CYS A 321 -12.70 -10.73 0.72
CA CYS A 321 -13.06 -9.34 0.97
C CYS A 321 -14.58 -9.18 1.04
N LEU A 322 -15.06 -8.59 2.13
CA LEU A 322 -16.46 -8.23 2.29
C LEU A 322 -16.76 -6.95 1.51
N VAL A 323 -17.79 -7.00 0.67
CA VAL A 323 -18.37 -5.83 0.01
C VAL A 323 -19.77 -5.66 0.57
N ALA A 324 -20.02 -4.54 1.26
CA ALA A 324 -21.29 -4.26 1.91
C ALA A 324 -21.86 -2.93 1.41
N ASN A 325 -23.16 -2.92 1.17
CA ASN A 325 -23.96 -1.72 0.99
C ASN A 325 -24.86 -1.62 2.21
N GLY A 326 -24.60 -0.61 3.03
CA GLY A 326 -25.38 -0.32 4.22
C GLY A 326 -26.78 0.19 3.86
N SER A 327 -27.28 1.15 4.62
CA SER A 327 -28.59 1.71 4.38
C SER A 327 -28.72 2.42 3.02
N LYS A 328 -29.96 2.62 2.57
CA LYS A 328 -30.20 3.53 1.44
C LYS A 328 -29.82 4.95 1.90
N PRO A 329 -29.16 5.77 1.06
CA PRO A 329 -28.92 7.17 1.38
C PRO A 329 -30.21 7.89 1.80
N VAL A 330 -30.12 8.67 2.87
CA VAL A 330 -31.23 9.43 3.46
C VAL A 330 -30.97 10.92 3.38
N ILE A 331 -32.03 11.72 3.42
CA ILE A 331 -31.90 13.18 3.51
C ILE A 331 -31.50 13.53 4.94
N VAL A 332 -30.42 14.31 5.09
CA VAL A 332 -29.98 14.86 6.38
C VAL A 332 -29.84 16.38 6.27
N PRO A 333 -29.95 17.12 7.39
CA PRO A 333 -29.60 18.53 7.42
C PRO A 333 -28.17 18.74 6.93
N ASP A 334 -27.94 19.80 6.15
CA ASP A 334 -26.60 20.24 5.74
C ASP A 334 -25.93 21.10 6.82
N GLU A 335 -26.29 20.87 8.08
CA GLU A 335 -25.68 21.58 9.20
C GLU A 335 -24.18 21.23 9.28
N ILE A 336 -23.41 22.29 9.53
CA ILE A 336 -21.97 22.36 9.41
C ILE A 336 -21.29 21.37 10.39
N GLY A 337 -20.54 20.40 9.84
CA GLY A 337 -19.34 19.85 10.47
C GLY A 337 -19.40 18.41 10.98
N GLY A 338 -18.39 17.61 10.60
CA GLY A 338 -17.90 16.52 11.45
C GLY A 338 -17.71 15.16 10.79
N PHE A 339 -16.72 15.04 9.91
CA PHE A 339 -15.67 14.03 10.05
C PHE A 339 -14.33 14.70 9.76
#